data_AF-A0A2D6USD8-F1
#
_entry.id   AF-A0A2D6USD8-F1
#
_cell.length_a   1.000
_cell.length_b   1.000
_cell.length_c   1.000
_cell.angle_alpha   90.00
_cell.angle_beta   90.00
_cell.angle_gamma   90.00
#
_symmetry.space_group_name_H-M   'P 1'
#
loop_
_entity.id
_entity.type
_entity.pdbx_description
1 polymer ?
#
loop_
_entity_poly.entity_id
_entity_poly.type
_entity_poly.pdbx_seq_one_letter_code
_entity_poly.pdbx_strand_id
1 'polypeptide(L)' 'MLGTTEALIIGGIILLLFGAKKLPELAKSLGQSKAAFDEGVAEGAPPADGADAEDDEDDADADED' A
#
# COMPACT_ATOMS: atom_id res chain seq x y z
N MET A 1 22.12 2.70 -16.32
CA MET A 1 20.73 3.20 -16.35
C MET A 1 19.86 1.98 -16.51
N LEU A 2 19.15 1.56 -15.47
CA LEU A 2 18.12 0.53 -15.65
C LEU A 2 16.95 1.24 -16.35
N GLY A 3 16.71 0.90 -17.59
CA GLY A 3 15.60 1.41 -18.36
C GLY A 3 14.28 0.76 -17.96
N THR A 4 13.18 1.39 -18.36
CA THR A 4 11.82 0.85 -18.22
C THR A 4 11.70 -0.54 -18.84
N THR A 5 12.44 -0.82 -19.91
CA THR A 5 12.46 -2.15 -20.55
C THR A 5 13.05 -3.23 -19.62
N GLU A 6 14.19 -2.98 -18.96
CA GLU A 6 14.75 -3.96 -18.02
C GLU A 6 13.82 -4.19 -16.82
N ALA A 7 13.20 -3.13 -16.30
CA ALA A 7 12.23 -3.24 -15.22
C ALA A 7 11.01 -4.09 -15.61
N LEU A 8 10.49 -3.94 -16.84
CA LEU A 8 9.39 -4.76 -17.34
C LEU A 8 9.78 -6.23 -17.51
N ILE A 9 11.00 -6.51 -17.98
CA ILE A 9 11.49 -7.89 -18.12
C ILE A 9 11.61 -8.55 -16.74
N ILE A 10 12.21 -7.86 -15.77
CA ILE A 10 12.35 -8.36 -14.40
C ILE A 10 10.97 -8.57 -13.76
N GLY A 11 10.07 -7.59 -13.90
CA GLY A 11 8.69 -7.69 -13.46
C GLY A 11 7.97 -8.87 -14.09
N GLY A 12 8.17 -9.11 -15.38
CA GLY A 12 7.61 -10.26 -16.11
C GLY A 12 8.14 -11.60 -15.60
N ILE A 13 9.43 -11.70 -15.27
CA ILE A 13 10.01 -12.93 -14.68
C ILE A 13 9.43 -13.18 -13.28
N ILE A 14 9.36 -12.15 -12.44
CA ILE A 14 8.74 -12.25 -11.11
C ILE A 14 7.28 -12.67 -11.25
N LEU A 15 6.54 -12.08 -12.19
CA LEU A 15 5.16 -12.43 -12.48
C LEU A 15 5.02 -13.88 -12.95
N LEU A 16 5.96 -14.42 -13.72
CA LEU A 16 5.96 -15.81 -14.17
C LEU A 16 6.22 -16.79 -13.02
N LEU A 17 7.14 -16.45 -12.10
CA LEU A 17 7.50 -17.30 -10.96
C LEU A 17 6.41 -17.33 -9.89
N PHE A 18 5.83 -16.16 -9.57
CA PHE A 18 4.85 -16.03 -8.49
C PHE A 18 3.41 -16.03 -8.98
N GLY A 19 3.14 -15.60 -10.21
CA GLY A 19 1.81 -15.45 -10.79
C GLY A 19 1.18 -14.09 -10.50
N ALA A 20 0.29 -13.63 -11.40
CA ALA A 20 -0.37 -12.33 -11.30
C ALA A 20 -1.26 -12.15 -10.08
N LYS A 21 -1.78 -13.25 -9.51
CA LYS A 21 -2.63 -13.20 -8.31
C LYS A 21 -1.82 -13.10 -7.01
N LYS A 22 -0.56 -13.54 -6.99
CA LYS A 22 0.25 -13.63 -5.77
C LYS A 22 0.94 -12.33 -5.41
N LEU A 23 1.34 -11.53 -6.40
CA LEU A 23 1.87 -10.17 -6.17
C LEU A 23 0.90 -9.27 -5.39
N PRO A 24 -0.39 -9.11 -5.78
CA PRO A 24 -1.32 -8.27 -5.03
C PRO A 24 -1.68 -8.86 -3.65
N GLU A 25 -1.72 -10.19 -3.52
CA GLU A 25 -1.93 -10.87 -2.25
C GLU A 25 -0.79 -10.59 -1.25
N LEU A 26 0.46 -10.65 -1.71
CA LEU A 26 1.66 -10.31 -0.93
C LEU A 26 1.73 -8.81 -0.60
N ALA A 27 1.38 -7.94 -1.55
CA ALA A 27 1.33 -6.50 -1.30
C ALA A 27 0.29 -6.15 -0.23
N LYS A 28 -0.89 -6.79 -0.28
CA LYS A 28 -1.94 -6.59 0.72
C LYS A 28 -1.50 -7.03 2.12
N SER A 29 -0.92 -8.24 2.25
CA SER A 29 -0.48 -8.73 3.56
C SER A 29 0.69 -7.91 4.13
N LEU A 30 1.61 -7.45 3.28
CA LEU A 30 2.70 -6.56 3.67
C LEU A 30 2.17 -5.18 4.10
N GLY A 31 1.21 -4.62 3.36
CA GLY A 31 0.57 -3.35 3.70
C GLY A 31 -0.14 -3.40 5.04
N GLN A 32 -0.89 -4.47 5.31
CA GLN A 32 -1.54 -4.69 6.62
C GLN A 32 -0.51 -4.82 7.75
N SER A 33 0.59 -5.54 7.51
CA SER A 33 1.67 -5.69 8.50
C SER A 33 2.36 -4.36 8.78
N LYS A 34 2.59 -3.53 7.75
CA LYS A 34 3.17 -2.19 7.91
C LYS A 34 2.22 -1.26 8.67
N ALA A 35 0.93 -1.26 8.32
CA ALA A 35 -0.07 -0.43 9.00
C ALA A 35 -0.15 -0.77 10.50
N ALA A 36 -0.25 -2.05 10.85
CA ALA A 36 -0.25 -2.49 12.25
C ALA A 36 1.07 -2.19 12.98
N PHE A 37 2.20 -2.21 12.26
CA PHE A 37 3.49 -1.81 12.81
C PHE A 37 3.54 -0.31 13.10
N ASP A 38 3.11 0.53 12.16
CA ASP A 38 3.09 1.99 12.33
C ASP A 38 2.13 2.41 13.46
N GLU A 39 0.95 1.80 13.55
CA GLU A 39 -0.03 1.99 14.64
C GLU A 39 0.58 1.62 15.99
N GLY A 40 1.18 0.44 16.12
CA GLY A 40 1.82 0.02 17.38
C GLY A 40 3.01 0.90 17.78
N VAL A 41 3.72 1.49 16.82
CA VAL A 41 4.79 2.47 17.10
C VAL A 41 4.19 3.80 17.55
N ALA A 42 3.10 4.26 16.95
CA ALA A 42 2.40 5.50 17.33
C ALA A 42 1.77 5.38 18.73
N GLU A 43 1.13 4.26 19.05
CA GLU A 43 0.57 3.99 20.38
C GLU A 43 1.64 3.91 21.48
N GLY A 44 2.86 3.46 21.14
CA GLY A 44 3.99 3.39 22.05
C GLY A 44 4.78 4.69 22.20
N ALA A 45 4.56 5.67 21.31
CA ALA A 45 5.17 6.98 21.42
C ALA A 45 4.43 7.81 22.49
N PRO A 46 5.15 8.55 23.37
CA PRO A 46 4.48 9.53 24.22
C PRO A 46 3.72 10.51 23.31
N PRO A 47 2.53 10.98 23.71
CA PRO A 47 1.70 11.83 22.86
C PRO A 47 2.52 13.04 22.42
N ALA A 48 2.91 13.05 21.15
CA ALA A 48 3.33 14.26 20.49
C ALA A 48 2.04 15.02 20.19
N ASP A 49 1.79 16.09 20.95
CA ASP A 49 0.70 17.01 20.69
C ASP A 49 0.80 17.49 19.23
N GLY A 50 -0.11 17.00 18.38
CA GLY A 50 -0.32 17.47 17.01
C GLY A 50 0.44 16.71 15.92
N ALA A 51 -0.23 15.74 15.30
CA ALA A 51 -0.07 15.46 13.88
C ALA A 51 -1.33 14.76 13.35
N ASP A 52 -1.92 15.42 12.36
CA ASP A 52 -3.14 15.14 11.63
C ASP A 52 -3.21 13.74 10.99
N ALA A 53 -4.42 13.17 11.01
CA ALA A 53 -4.90 12.23 9.99
C ALA A 53 -6.44 12.28 9.95
N GLU A 54 -6.98 13.45 9.62
CA GLU A 54 -8.22 13.54 8.85
C GLU A 54 -7.79 13.70 7.38
N ASP A 55 -8.03 12.68 6.55
CA ASP A 55 -8.45 12.81 5.15
C ASP A 55 -8.57 11.41 4.52
N ASP A 56 -9.81 10.92 4.45
CA ASP A 56 -10.43 10.43 3.20
C ASP A 56 -11.90 10.09 3.53
N GLU A 57 -12.64 11.10 3.97
CA GLU A 57 -14.07 11.21 3.67
C GLU A 57 -14.19 11.88 2.29
N ASP A 58 -13.93 11.12 1.22
CA ASP A 58 -14.39 11.53 -0.11
C ASP A 58 -15.84 11.02 -0.27
N ASP A 59 -16.74 11.84 0.26
CA ASP A 59 -18.17 11.88 0.01
C ASP A 59 -18.42 12.20 -1.47
N ALA A 60 -19.20 11.35 -2.16
CA ALA A 60 -20.24 11.77 -3.09
C ALA A 60 -20.95 10.54 -3.70
N ASP A 61 -22.03 10.13 -3.05
CA ASP A 61 -23.19 9.58 -3.74
C ASP A 61 -23.68 10.58 -4.79
N ALA A 62 -23.90 10.12 -6.02
CA ALA A 62 -24.81 10.75 -6.98
C ALA A 62 -25.27 9.71 -8.02
N ASP A 63 -26.18 8.84 -7.61
CA ASP A 63 -27.28 8.42 -8.48
C ASP A 63 -28.09 9.69 -8.85
N GLU A 64 -28.10 10.11 -10.12
CA GLU A 64 -29.20 10.89 -10.73
C GLU A 64 -29.07 10.89 -12.28
N ASP A 65 -30.11 10.32 -12.92
CA ASP A 65 -30.57 10.29 -14.34
C ASP A 65 -29.79 9.51 -15.44
#